data_AF-A0A2S2P8S1-F1
#
_entry.id   AF-A0A2S2P8S1-F1
#
_cell.length_a   1.000
_cell.length_b   1.000
_cell.length_c   1.000
_cell.angle_alpha   90.00
_cell.angle_beta   90.00
_cell.angle_gamma   90.00
#
_symmetry.space_group_name_H-M   'P 1'
#
loop_
_entity.id
_entity.type
_entity.pdbx_description
1 polymer ?
#
loop_
_entity_poly.entity_id
_entity_poly.type
_entity_poly.pdbx_seq_one_letter_code
_entity_poly.pdbx_strand_id
1 'polypeptide(L)'
;MYSENQQDFESSVKEIREELNNYTNFVKRFEVNYQRKDQWVRLYRLGILYRNNETNNYAEASIRIIKDIILCRTKAYNAVALVDFIVHVGEEYFTLRLLDHAHGRYRATHRLYSKLCYNSKSVR
;
A
#
# COMPACT_ATOMS: atom_id res chain seq x y z
N MET A 1 6.22 -12.96 2.78
CA MET A 1 6.57 -13.96 1.76
C MET A 1 5.32 -14.30 0.99
N TYR A 2 5.36 -14.10 -0.32
CA TYR A 2 4.26 -14.39 -1.23
C TYR A 2 4.29 -15.84 -1.75
N SER A 3 5.10 -16.70 -1.12
CA SER A 3 5.24 -18.10 -1.50
C SER A 3 3.89 -18.80 -1.43
N GLU A 4 3.56 -19.51 -2.51
CA GLU A 4 2.34 -20.32 -2.64
C GLU A 4 2.59 -21.79 -2.23
N ASN A 5 3.87 -22.17 -2.08
CA ASN A 5 4.29 -23.50 -1.65
C ASN A 5 5.09 -23.45 -0.34
N GLN A 6 4.94 -24.49 0.47
CA GLN A 6 5.67 -24.64 1.74
C GLN A 6 7.19 -24.71 1.53
N GLN A 7 7.63 -25.42 0.49
CA GLN A 7 9.06 -25.57 0.18
C GLN A 7 9.73 -24.24 -0.17
N ASP A 8 9.06 -23.42 -0.98
CA ASP A 8 9.56 -22.08 -1.35
C ASP A 8 9.63 -21.16 -0.12
N PHE A 9 8.63 -21.25 0.77
CA PHE A 9 8.62 -20.50 2.02
C PHE A 9 9.82 -20.87 2.89
N GLU A 10 10.05 -22.16 3.13
CA GLU A 10 11.15 -22.64 3.97
C GLU A 10 12.51 -22.30 3.38
N SER A 11 12.66 -22.39 2.05
CA SER A 11 13.89 -22.02 1.35
C SER A 11 14.21 -20.54 1.54
N SER A 12 13.25 -19.64 1.33
CA SER A 12 13.46 -18.20 1.56
C SER A 12 13.71 -17.86 3.03
N VAL A 13 13.14 -18.61 3.98
CA VAL A 13 13.41 -18.41 5.43
C VAL A 13 14.86 -18.77 5.72
N LYS A 14 15.36 -19.85 5.11
CA LYS A 14 16.75 -20.29 5.25
C LYS A 14 17.72 -19.23 4.70
N GLU A 15 17.46 -18.71 3.50
CA GLU A 15 18.26 -17.63 2.90
C GLU A 15 18.35 -16.40 3.82
N ILE A 16 17.22 -15.97 4.40
CA ILE A 16 17.21 -14.85 5.35
C ILE A 16 18.08 -15.13 6.59
N ARG A 17 18.11 -16.37 7.07
CA ARG A 17 18.91 -16.77 8.24
C ARG A 17 20.40 -16.86 7.94
N GLU A 18 20.76 -17.25 6.71
CA GLU A 18 22.16 -17.30 6.26
C GLU A 18 22.80 -15.89 6.26
N GLU A 19 21.99 -14.84 6.08
CA GLU A 19 22.40 -13.43 6.15
C GLU A 19 22.66 -12.89 7.57
N LEU A 20 22.65 -13.74 8.61
CA LEU A 20 22.84 -13.31 10.01
C LEU A 20 24.15 -12.54 10.23
N ASN A 21 25.21 -12.93 9.52
CA ASN A 21 26.54 -12.31 9.62
C ASN A 21 26.60 -10.93 8.97
N ASN A 22 25.81 -10.71 7.90
CA ASN A 22 25.78 -9.43 7.17
C ASN A 22 24.76 -8.45 7.77
N TYR A 23 23.62 -8.96 8.25
CA TYR A 23 22.48 -8.15 8.66
C TYR A 23 21.86 -8.63 9.98
N THR A 24 22.67 -8.71 11.04
CA THR A 24 22.26 -9.28 12.33
C THR A 24 20.96 -8.69 12.90
N ASN A 25 20.80 -7.35 12.86
CA ASN A 25 19.61 -6.69 13.39
C ASN A 25 18.35 -6.98 12.57
N PHE A 26 18.49 -7.12 11.25
CA PHE A 26 17.40 -7.49 10.37
C PHE A 26 16.95 -8.93 10.66
N VAL A 27 17.88 -9.88 10.74
CA VAL A 27 17.57 -11.28 11.03
C VAL A 27 16.95 -11.45 12.41
N LYS A 28 17.47 -10.76 13.45
CA LYS A 28 16.86 -10.74 14.78
C LYS A 28 15.40 -10.26 14.75
N ARG A 29 15.14 -9.16 14.03
CA ARG A 29 13.78 -8.61 13.89
C ARG A 29 12.88 -9.55 13.09
N PHE A 30 13.42 -10.20 12.06
CA PHE A 30 12.72 -11.20 11.28
C PHE A 30 12.30 -12.38 12.16
N GLU A 31 13.17 -12.94 12.99
CA GLU A 31 12.83 -14.06 13.88
C GLU A 31 11.71 -13.70 14.88
N VAL A 32 11.72 -12.48 15.43
CA VAL A 32 10.63 -11.99 16.28
C VAL A 32 9.30 -11.93 15.51
N ASN A 33 9.34 -11.49 14.24
CA ASN A 33 8.14 -11.44 13.40
C ASN A 33 7.70 -12.82 12.89
N TYR A 34 8.65 -13.74 12.72
CA TYR A 34 8.43 -15.12 12.30
C TYR A 34 7.59 -15.92 13.29
N GLN A 35 7.61 -15.56 14.58
CA GLN A 35 6.72 -16.13 15.59
C GLN A 35 5.23 -15.92 15.28
N ARG A 36 4.89 -14.91 14.46
CA ARG A 36 3.52 -14.56 14.05
C ARG A 36 3.27 -14.86 12.56
N LYS A 37 4.02 -15.81 11.98
CA LYS A 37 3.99 -16.13 10.54
C LYS A 37 2.61 -16.50 10.01
N ASP A 38 1.79 -17.15 10.82
CA ASP A 38 0.39 -17.45 10.57
C ASP A 38 -0.45 -16.20 10.23
N GLN A 39 -0.09 -15.04 10.78
CA GLN A 39 -0.83 -13.79 10.58
C GLN A 39 -0.50 -13.07 9.27
N TRP A 40 0.66 -13.34 8.65
CA TRP A 40 1.16 -12.56 7.51
C TRP A 40 1.66 -13.37 6.32
N VAL A 41 1.95 -14.67 6.48
CA VAL A 41 2.32 -15.53 5.36
C VAL A 41 1.08 -15.92 4.59
N ARG A 42 1.18 -15.86 3.26
CA ARG A 42 0.07 -16.15 2.35
C ARG A 42 -0.45 -17.58 2.49
N LEU A 43 0.46 -18.57 2.61
CA LEU A 43 0.15 -19.99 2.83
C LEU A 43 -0.85 -20.24 3.95
N TYR A 44 -0.66 -19.60 5.11
CA TYR A 44 -1.51 -19.81 6.28
C TYR A 44 -2.84 -19.03 6.22
N ARG A 45 -3.04 -18.20 5.18
CA ARG A 45 -4.21 -17.32 5.02
C ARG A 45 -5.05 -17.61 3.78
N LEU A 46 -4.76 -18.70 3.06
CA LEU A 46 -5.48 -19.09 1.84
C LEU A 46 -6.98 -19.31 2.04
N GLY A 47 -7.41 -19.71 3.25
CA GLY A 47 -8.81 -19.94 3.58
C GLY A 47 -9.62 -18.68 3.91
N ILE A 48 -9.01 -17.49 3.83
CA ILE A 48 -9.66 -16.27 4.30
C ILE A 48 -10.09 -15.40 3.12
N LEU A 49 -11.34 -14.93 3.17
CA LEU A 49 -12.06 -14.24 2.08
C LEU A 49 -11.53 -12.82 1.73
N TYR A 50 -10.28 -12.49 2.07
CA TYR A 50 -9.70 -11.21 1.66
C TYR A 50 -9.28 -11.31 0.19
N ARG A 51 -10.20 -10.92 -0.70
CA ARG A 51 -10.07 -10.82 -2.16
C ARG A 51 -8.77 -10.13 -2.62
N ASN A 52 -7.65 -10.84 -2.62
CA ASN A 52 -6.31 -10.32 -2.94
C ASN A 52 -5.91 -9.05 -2.15
N ASN A 53 -6.34 -8.92 -0.89
CA ASN A 53 -5.86 -7.87 0.03
C ASN A 53 -4.47 -8.24 0.60
N GLU A 54 -3.55 -8.57 -0.30
CA GLU A 54 -2.13 -8.84 -0.04
C GLU A 54 -1.51 -7.55 0.49
N THR A 55 -1.36 -7.47 1.81
CA THR A 55 -1.37 -6.25 2.60
C THR A 55 -0.05 -5.46 2.48
N ASN A 56 0.19 -4.85 1.32
CA ASN A 56 1.21 -3.81 1.12
C ASN A 56 0.64 -2.63 0.34
N ASN A 57 -0.13 -2.86 -0.71
CA ASN A 57 -0.64 -1.79 -1.57
C ASN A 57 -1.49 -0.76 -0.82
N TYR A 58 -2.39 -1.22 0.06
CA TYR A 58 -3.21 -0.32 0.88
C TYR A 58 -2.37 0.44 1.91
N ALA A 59 -1.46 -0.25 2.60
CA ALA A 59 -0.60 0.39 3.59
C ALA A 59 0.32 1.43 2.94
N GLU A 60 0.93 1.07 1.81
CA GLU A 60 1.81 1.96 1.05
C GLU A 60 1.05 3.15 0.46
N ALA A 61 -0.15 2.93 -0.11
CA ALA A 61 -0.99 4.01 -0.62
C ALA A 61 -1.40 4.98 0.50
N SER A 62 -1.82 4.47 1.66
CA SER A 62 -2.17 5.29 2.82
C SER A 62 -0.98 6.09 3.34
N ILE A 63 0.19 5.47 3.51
CA ILE A 63 1.41 6.16 3.92
C ILE A 63 1.84 7.19 2.87
N ARG A 64 1.65 6.91 1.58
CA ARG A 64 1.97 7.86 0.51
C ARG A 64 1.09 9.11 0.58
N ILE A 65 -0.21 8.97 0.87
CA ILE A 65 -1.10 10.12 1.11
C ILE A 65 -0.58 10.93 2.30
N ILE A 66 -0.28 10.28 3.42
CA ILE A 66 0.21 10.98 4.61
C ILE A 66 1.52 11.72 4.30
N LYS A 67 2.49 11.04 3.68
CA LYS A 67 3.82 11.59 3.42
C LYS A 67 3.81 12.68 2.36
N ASP A 68 3.15 12.45 1.23
CA ASP A 68 3.26 13.33 0.06
C ASP A 68 2.19 14.43 0.05
N ILE A 69 1.01 14.18 0.61
CA ILE A 69 -0.12 15.12 0.57
C ILE A 69 -0.29 15.85 1.91
N ILE A 70 -0.40 15.09 3.01
CA ILE A 70 -0.67 15.69 4.32
C ILE A 70 0.57 16.42 4.85
N LEU A 71 1.75 15.78 4.75
CA LEU A 71 3.00 16.33 5.26
C LEU A 71 3.86 17.02 4.21
N CYS A 72 3.49 16.97 2.92
CA CYS A 72 4.27 17.56 1.82
C CYS A 72 5.76 17.17 1.83
N ARG A 73 6.09 15.94 2.24
CA ARG A 73 7.47 15.42 2.45
C ARG A 73 8.30 16.19 3.47
N THR A 74 7.67 16.99 4.32
CA THR A 74 8.31 17.70 5.43
C THR A 74 8.10 16.96 6.74
N LYS A 75 9.01 17.17 7.70
CA LYS A 75 8.82 16.69 9.07
C LYS A 75 7.94 17.70 9.81
N ALA A 76 6.90 17.24 10.48
CA ALA A 76 6.23 18.06 11.47
C ALA A 76 7.21 18.38 12.62
N TYR A 77 7.21 19.63 13.09
CA TYR A 77 8.16 20.10 14.11
C TYR A 77 7.89 19.50 15.49
N ASN A 78 6.64 19.13 15.78
CA ASN A 78 6.23 18.48 17.02
C ASN A 78 4.92 17.68 16.80
N ALA A 79 4.49 16.93 17.82
CA ALA A 79 3.28 16.11 17.75
C ALA A 79 2.00 16.94 17.55
N VAL A 80 1.94 18.17 18.09
CA VAL A 80 0.78 19.06 17.92
C VAL A 80 0.64 19.49 16.45
N ALA A 81 1.74 19.88 15.81
CA ALA A 81 1.77 20.21 14.39
C ALA A 81 1.39 19.00 13.52
N LEU A 82 1.79 17.79 13.90
CA LEU A 82 1.39 16.58 13.19
C LEU A 82 -0.13 16.36 13.25
N VAL A 83 -0.73 16.52 14.44
CA VAL A 83 -2.19 16.44 14.61
C VAL A 83 -2.89 17.52 13.79
N ASP A 84 -2.37 18.75 13.81
CA ASP A 84 -2.89 19.88 13.04
C ASP A 84 -2.92 19.58 11.53
N PHE A 85 -1.84 19.02 10.97
CA PHE A 85 -1.81 18.59 9.57
C PHE A 85 -2.85 17.50 9.27
N ILE A 86 -3.00 16.51 10.15
CA ILE A 86 -3.96 15.42 9.93
C ILE A 86 -5.40 15.94 9.97
N VAL A 87 -5.71 16.81 10.93
CA VAL A 87 -7.07 17.33 11.11
C VAL A 87 -7.40 18.34 10.01
N HIS A 88 -6.53 19.28 9.66
CA HIS A 88 -6.87 20.29 8.66
C HIS A 88 -6.63 19.79 7.23
N VAL A 89 -5.37 19.47 6.88
CA VAL A 89 -5.00 19.07 5.50
C VAL A 89 -5.55 17.69 5.15
N GLY A 90 -5.50 16.75 6.10
CA GLY A 90 -6.04 15.41 5.90
C GLY A 90 -7.55 15.41 5.71
N GLU A 91 -8.31 16.09 6.56
CA GLU A 91 -9.78 16.17 6.45
C GLU A 91 -10.21 16.84 5.16
N GLU A 92 -9.59 17.96 4.79
CA GLU A 92 -9.88 18.65 3.52
C GLU A 92 -9.62 17.72 2.32
N TYR A 93 -8.47 17.06 2.30
CA TYR A 93 -8.12 16.12 1.23
C TYR A 93 -9.15 14.99 1.10
N PHE A 94 -9.46 14.29 2.20
CA PHE A 94 -10.39 13.16 2.15
C PHE A 94 -11.81 13.60 1.82
N THR A 95 -12.25 14.75 2.32
CA THR A 95 -13.56 15.34 2.00
C THR A 95 -13.66 15.61 0.50
N LEU A 96 -12.66 16.27 -0.09
CA LEU A 96 -12.63 16.52 -1.54
C LEU A 96 -12.62 15.23 -2.35
N ARG A 97 -11.87 14.21 -1.92
CA ARG A 97 -11.84 12.89 -2.59
C ARG A 97 -13.19 12.18 -2.56
N LEU A 98 -13.89 12.23 -1.43
CA LEU A 98 -15.24 11.66 -1.29
C LEU A 98 -16.24 12.42 -2.16
N LEU A 99 -16.19 13.75 -2.16
CA LEU A 99 -17.03 14.59 -3.01
C LEU A 99 -16.76 14.34 -4.50
N ASP A 100 -15.50 14.29 -4.92
CA ASP A 100 -15.14 14.00 -6.31
C ASP A 100 -15.64 12.62 -6.76
N HIS A 101 -15.58 11.64 -5.87
CA HIS A 101 -16.14 10.31 -6.12
C HIS A 101 -17.67 10.35 -6.24
N ALA A 102 -18.37 10.95 -5.28
CA ALA A 102 -19.83 11.06 -5.26
C ALA A 102 -20.37 11.84 -6.47
N HIS A 103 -19.69 12.92 -6.86
CA HIS A 103 -20.04 13.70 -8.05
C HIS A 103 -19.63 13.04 -9.37
N GLY A 104 -19.04 11.84 -9.33
CA GLY A 104 -18.56 11.14 -10.53
C GLY A 104 -17.54 11.96 -11.32
N ARG A 105 -16.79 12.86 -10.66
CA ARG A 105 -15.75 13.69 -11.31
C ARG A 105 -14.52 12.89 -11.72
N TYR A 106 -14.53 11.57 -11.49
CA TYR A 106 -13.70 10.59 -12.21
C TYR A 106 -14.13 10.44 -13.69
N ARG A 107 -14.44 11.56 -14.36
CA ARG A 107 -14.93 11.64 -15.74
C ARG A 107 -13.86 12.14 -16.71
N ALA A 108 -12.70 12.63 -16.26
CA ALA A 108 -11.66 13.11 -17.17
C ALA A 108 -11.13 11.99 -18.08
N THR A 109 -10.82 10.82 -17.52
CA THR A 109 -10.32 9.64 -18.26
C THR A 109 -11.40 8.97 -19.11
N HIS A 110 -12.63 8.84 -18.60
CA HIS A 110 -13.75 8.35 -19.42
C HIS A 110 -14.01 9.28 -20.62
N ARG A 111 -13.98 10.60 -20.42
CA ARG A 111 -14.18 11.61 -21.48
C ARG A 111 -13.00 11.66 -22.46
N LEU A 112 -11.77 11.41 -22.03
CA LEU A 112 -10.58 11.24 -22.90
C LEU A 112 -10.63 9.94 -23.72
N TYR A 113 -11.04 8.83 -23.12
CA TYR A 113 -11.21 7.54 -23.79
C TYR A 113 -12.36 7.58 -24.81
N SER A 114 -13.50 8.17 -24.47
CA SER A 114 -14.60 8.39 -25.43
C SER A 114 -14.14 9.24 -26.63
N LYS A 115 -13.31 10.25 -26.40
CA LYS A 115 -12.76 11.13 -27.44
C LYS A 115 -11.75 10.41 -28.35
N LEU A 116 -10.90 9.54 -27.78
CA LEU A 116 -10.01 8.64 -28.51
C LEU A 116 -10.78 7.65 -29.40
N CYS A 117 -11.84 7.01 -28.86
CA CYS A 117 -12.67 6.05 -29.59
C CYS A 117 -13.56 6.68 -30.68
N TYR A 118 -13.92 7.97 -30.56
CA TYR A 118 -14.63 8.72 -31.59
C TYR A 118 -13.70 9.09 -32.75
N ASN A 119 -12.48 9.54 -32.44
CA ASN A 119 -11.49 9.91 -33.45
C ASN A 119 -10.97 8.71 -34.26
N SER A 120 -10.86 7.52 -33.66
CA SER A 120 -10.43 6.30 -34.38
C SER A 120 -11.48 5.72 -35.33
N LYS A 121 -12.76 6.11 -35.20
CA LYS A 121 -13.83 5.77 -36.15
C LYS A 121 -13.91 6.73 -37.35
N SER A 122 -13.33 7.93 -37.25
CA SER A 122 -13.30 8.94 -38.33
C SER A 122 -12.11 8.78 -39.29
N VAL A 123 -11.19 7.86 -38.99
CA VAL A 123 -9.95 7.60 -39.76
C VAL A 123 -10.04 6.27 -40.56
N ARG A 124 -11.24 5.68 -40.66
CA ARG A 124 -11.55 4.56 -41.54
C ARG A 124 -12.59 4.95 -42.57
#